data_AF-A0A660Y050-F1
#
_entry.id   AF-A0A660Y050-F1
#
_cell.length_a   1.000
_cell.length_b   1.000
_cell.length_c   1.000
_cell.angle_alpha   90.00
_cell.angle_beta   90.00
_cell.angle_gamma   90.00
#
_symmetry.space_group_name_H-M   'P 1'
#
loop_
_entity.id
_entity.type
_entity.pdbx_description
1 polymer ?
#
loop_
_entity_poly.entity_id
_entity_poly.type
_entity_poly.pdbx_seq_one_letter_code
_entity_poly.pdbx_strand_id
1 'polypeptide(L)'
;FAPRNVERLLTFLRIAKESGRKLLILARDAYLLYAMRLVDRGIPDLLSDPNLFIFEELKANRDAWEKVFVREAYGSKYVSAEDVRKDQGDYILSFSFWDVKHLLDVRPKGGIYIYSTSEAYTEEQEIDVARLWNWLNFFEIKPVGFTFSEGARSRNARPKPLFCKGYHSSGHISGKELLEVIRRIRPKYLIPVHTENPKFFVDNLGKEVQVIVPRERTPLTFA
;
A
#
# COMPACT_ATOMS: atom_id res chain seq x y z
N PHE A 1 3.84 -1.33 2.09
CA PHE A 1 2.44 -1.14 1.65
C PHE A 1 2.34 0.13 0.82
N ALA A 2 1.21 0.40 0.15
CA ALA A 2 1.08 1.60 -0.69
C ALA A 2 1.03 2.88 0.16
N PRO A 3 1.67 3.98 -0.27
CA PRO A 3 1.66 5.30 0.38
C PRO A 3 0.30 5.82 0.85
N ARG A 4 -0.76 5.47 0.11
CA ARG A 4 -2.12 5.99 0.32
C ARG A 4 -2.95 5.23 1.36
N ASN A 5 -2.44 4.13 1.93
CA ASN A 5 -3.17 3.40 2.96
C ASN A 5 -2.77 3.93 4.35
N VAL A 6 -3.46 4.99 4.78
CA VAL A 6 -3.12 5.70 6.03
C VAL A 6 -3.45 4.87 7.25
N GLU A 7 -4.51 4.06 7.22
CA GLU A 7 -4.86 3.15 8.31
C GLU A 7 -3.74 2.14 8.59
N ARG A 8 -3.09 1.64 7.53
CA ARG A 8 -1.94 0.76 7.65
C ARG A 8 -0.70 1.51 8.15
N LEU A 9 -0.47 2.73 7.68
CA LEU A 9 0.59 3.59 8.23
C LEU A 9 0.40 3.79 9.74
N LEU A 10 -0.81 4.15 10.19
CA LEU A 10 -1.14 4.33 11.60
C LEU A 10 -0.97 3.04 12.41
N THR A 11 -1.29 1.88 11.80
CA THR A 11 -1.03 0.58 12.41
C THR A 11 0.46 0.33 12.61
N PHE A 12 1.29 0.63 11.61
CA PHE A 12 2.74 0.50 11.74
C PHE A 12 3.35 1.54 12.69
N LEU A 13 2.74 2.72 12.82
CA LEU A 13 3.15 3.70 13.82
C LEU A 13 2.86 3.20 15.24
N ARG A 14 1.71 2.57 15.47
CA ARG A 14 1.43 1.89 16.74
C ARG A 14 2.43 0.78 17.02
N ILE A 15 2.74 -0.06 16.03
CA ILE A 15 3.78 -1.11 16.16
C ILE A 15 5.14 -0.49 16.50
N ALA A 16 5.51 0.62 15.88
CA ALA A 16 6.75 1.34 16.17
C ALA A 16 6.79 1.77 17.65
N LYS A 17 5.71 2.39 18.15
CA LYS A 17 5.56 2.78 19.56
C LYS A 17 5.69 1.59 20.51
N GLU A 18 4.94 0.52 20.26
CA GLU A 18 4.93 -0.68 21.11
C GLU A 18 6.26 -1.43 21.12
N SER A 19 7.03 -1.35 20.03
CA SER A 19 8.34 -1.98 19.92
C SER A 19 9.52 -1.05 20.23
N GLY A 20 9.27 0.18 20.68
CA GLY A 20 10.32 1.16 20.98
C GLY A 20 11.11 1.62 19.75
N ARG A 21 10.56 1.46 18.55
CA ARG A 21 11.20 1.81 17.26
C ARG A 21 10.63 3.09 16.67
N LYS A 22 11.33 3.63 15.69
CA LYS A 22 10.93 4.81 14.90
C LYS A 22 10.42 4.35 13.54
N LEU A 23 9.22 4.75 13.16
CA LEU A 23 8.67 4.57 11.82
C LEU A 23 9.23 5.66 10.90
N LEU A 24 9.93 5.27 9.84
CA LEU A 24 10.31 6.18 8.77
C LEU A 24 9.34 6.05 7.60
N ILE A 25 8.73 7.17 7.25
CA ILE A 25 7.89 7.34 6.07
C ILE A 25 8.62 8.20 5.04
N LEU A 26 8.10 8.31 3.82
CA LEU A 26 8.69 9.19 2.81
C LEU A 26 8.11 10.59 2.89
N ALA A 27 8.79 11.58 2.31
CA ALA A 27 8.34 12.98 2.33
C ALA A 27 6.91 13.16 1.76
N ARG A 28 6.55 12.34 0.76
CA ARG A 28 5.20 12.32 0.17
C ARG A 28 4.14 11.84 1.17
N ASP A 29 4.50 10.90 2.03
CA ASP A 29 3.60 10.35 3.06
C ASP A 29 3.43 11.38 4.19
N ALA A 30 4.49 12.10 4.55
CA ALA A 30 4.43 13.20 5.51
C ALA A 30 3.49 14.33 5.03
N TYR A 31 3.56 14.68 3.74
CA TYR A 31 2.62 15.63 3.13
C TYR A 31 1.17 15.12 3.17
N LEU A 32 0.96 13.83 2.85
CA LEU A 32 -0.36 13.21 2.93
C LEU A 32 -0.94 13.25 4.34
N LEU A 33 -0.15 12.91 5.37
CA LEU A 33 -0.59 12.97 6.77
C LEU A 33 -0.93 14.40 7.20
N TYR A 34 -0.13 15.38 6.79
CA TYR A 34 -0.47 16.79 7.00
C TYR A 34 -1.82 17.14 6.37
N ALA A 35 -2.03 16.81 5.09
CA ALA A 35 -3.27 17.14 4.39
C ALA A 35 -4.48 16.46 5.04
N MET A 36 -4.35 15.20 5.46
CA MET A 36 -5.43 14.49 6.16
C MET A 36 -5.72 15.07 7.55
N ARG A 37 -4.69 15.54 8.26
CA ARG A 37 -4.85 16.18 9.58
C ARG A 37 -5.69 17.46 9.52
N LEU A 38 -5.71 18.16 8.38
CA LEU A 38 -6.57 19.33 8.18
C LEU A 38 -8.07 18.98 8.24
N VAL A 39 -8.44 17.73 7.96
CA VAL A 39 -9.83 17.26 7.96
C VAL A 39 -10.14 16.29 9.09
N ASP A 40 -9.13 15.59 9.63
CA ASP A 40 -9.28 14.64 10.72
C ASP A 40 -8.20 14.84 11.79
N ARG A 41 -8.61 15.32 12.97
CA ARG A 41 -7.71 15.56 14.12
C ARG A 41 -7.12 14.27 14.72
N GLY A 42 -7.66 13.10 14.37
CA GLY A 42 -7.11 11.80 14.76
C GLY A 42 -5.80 11.45 14.05
N ILE A 43 -5.45 12.16 12.98
CA ILE A 43 -4.19 11.96 12.26
C ILE A 43 -3.02 12.60 13.04
N PRO A 44 -1.95 11.84 13.31
CA PRO A 44 -0.83 12.30 14.12
C PRO A 44 -0.09 13.45 13.43
N ASP A 45 0.45 14.35 14.25
CA ASP A 45 1.43 15.34 13.79
C ASP A 45 2.81 14.68 13.77
N LEU A 46 3.57 14.89 12.70
CA LEU A 46 4.98 14.48 12.67
C LEU A 46 5.78 15.19 13.77
N LEU A 47 5.51 16.48 14.04
CA LEU A 47 6.27 17.24 15.02
C LEU A 47 6.05 16.72 16.44
N SER A 48 4.81 16.42 16.81
CA SER A 48 4.47 15.96 18.15
C SER A 48 4.73 14.48 18.39
N ASP A 49 4.77 13.65 17.34
CA ASP A 49 4.95 12.20 17.50
C ASP A 49 6.45 11.84 17.60
N PRO A 50 6.92 11.25 18.73
CA PRO A 50 8.32 10.92 18.93
C PRO A 50 8.78 9.67 18.17
N ASN A 51 7.85 8.90 17.57
CA ASN A 51 8.16 7.67 16.85
C ASN A 51 7.99 7.82 15.33
N LEU A 52 7.63 8.99 14.82
CA LEU A 52 7.38 9.22 13.39
C LEU A 52 8.43 10.15 12.78
N PHE A 53 9.13 9.65 11.76
CA PHE A 53 10.24 10.34 11.09
C PHE A 53 10.14 10.21 9.57
N ILE A 54 10.92 11.01 8.85
CA ILE A 54 11.00 11.01 7.39
C ILE A 54 12.34 10.39 6.97
N PHE A 55 12.31 9.39 6.09
CA PHE A 55 13.52 8.87 5.46
C PHE A 55 14.05 9.90 4.45
N GLU A 56 15.30 10.29 4.59
CA GLU A 56 15.96 11.20 3.65
C GLU A 56 16.39 10.46 2.38
N GLU A 57 15.61 10.63 1.32
CA GLU A 57 15.98 10.15 0.00
C GLU A 57 17.16 10.94 -0.58
N LEU A 58 18.14 10.21 -1.11
CA LEU A 58 19.23 10.78 -1.92
C LEU A 58 18.67 11.15 -3.31
N LYS A 59 18.42 12.44 -3.52
CA LYS A 59 17.89 12.99 -4.78
C LYS A 59 18.85 14.03 -5.32
N ALA A 60 19.19 13.92 -6.61
CA ALA A 60 19.99 14.94 -7.30
C ALA A 60 19.25 16.30 -7.35
N ASN A 61 17.94 16.26 -7.63
CA ASN A 61 17.06 17.41 -7.56
C ASN A 61 15.83 17.06 -6.74
N ARG A 62 15.44 17.96 -5.85
CA ARG A 62 14.19 17.86 -5.07
C ARG A 62 13.14 18.79 -5.64
N ASP A 63 11.91 18.31 -5.66
CA ASP A 63 10.76 19.10 -6.07
C ASP A 63 10.54 20.29 -5.13
N ALA A 64 9.91 21.35 -5.66
CA ALA A 64 9.63 22.56 -4.90
C ALA A 64 8.74 22.29 -3.67
N TRP A 65 7.73 21.41 -3.80
CA TRP A 65 6.83 21.06 -2.69
C TRP A 65 7.58 20.40 -1.52
N GLU A 66 8.57 19.54 -1.79
CA GLU A 66 9.37 18.91 -0.74
C GLU A 66 10.26 19.96 -0.05
N LYS A 67 10.91 20.82 -0.84
CA LYS A 67 11.83 21.86 -0.33
C LYS A 67 11.11 22.91 0.52
N VAL A 68 10.05 23.50 -0.02
CA VAL A 68 9.39 24.67 0.57
C VAL A 68 8.40 24.26 1.64
N PHE A 69 7.72 23.11 1.50
CA PHE A 69 6.72 22.71 2.48
C PHE A 69 7.26 21.70 3.48
N VAL A 70 7.63 20.50 3.02
CA VAL A 70 7.94 19.38 3.94
C VAL A 70 9.19 19.68 4.76
N ARG A 71 10.24 20.22 4.15
CA ARG A 71 11.49 20.50 4.85
C ARG A 71 11.42 21.72 5.76
N GLU A 72 10.69 22.76 5.39
CA GLU A 72 10.45 23.89 6.29
C GLU A 72 9.63 23.46 7.52
N ALA A 73 8.59 22.64 7.32
CA ALA A 73 7.73 22.19 8.42
C ALA A 73 8.35 21.08 9.28
N TYR A 74 9.06 20.12 8.68
CA TYR A 74 9.46 18.87 9.32
C TYR A 74 10.96 18.56 9.18
N GLY A 75 11.81 19.56 8.90
CA GLY A 75 13.25 19.37 8.68
C GLY A 75 13.97 18.58 9.78
N SER A 76 13.59 18.80 11.05
CA SER A 76 14.16 18.08 12.21
C SER A 76 13.77 16.61 12.32
N LYS A 77 12.82 16.15 11.50
CA LYS A 77 12.33 14.75 11.47
C LYS A 77 12.98 13.91 10.38
N TYR A 78 13.88 14.48 9.57
CA TYR A 78 14.60 13.71 8.57
C TYR A 78 15.68 12.83 9.21
N VAL A 79 15.78 11.59 8.73
CA VAL A 79 16.77 10.60 9.14
C VAL A 79 17.45 10.07 7.89
N SER A 80 18.77 10.13 7.85
CA SER A 80 19.55 9.72 6.68
C SER A 80 19.68 8.20 6.58
N ALA A 81 19.97 7.69 5.38
CA ALA A 81 20.31 6.28 5.20
C ALA A 81 21.55 5.86 6.01
N GLU A 82 22.46 6.79 6.32
CA GLU A 82 23.63 6.54 7.15
C GLU A 82 23.24 6.31 8.62
N ASP A 83 22.32 7.13 9.16
CA ASP A 83 21.82 6.97 10.52
C ASP A 83 21.05 5.65 10.66
N VAL A 84 20.21 5.32 9.67
CA VAL A 84 19.55 4.01 9.62
C VAL A 84 20.56 2.87 9.58
N ARG A 85 21.64 3.00 8.80
CA ARG A 85 22.68 1.96 8.68
C ARG A 85 23.38 1.69 10.01
N LYS A 86 23.64 2.72 10.81
CA LYS A 86 24.31 2.61 12.12
C LYS A 86 23.44 1.85 13.12
N ASP A 87 22.15 2.18 13.19
CA ASP A 87 21.23 1.68 14.22
C ASP A 87 20.00 0.98 13.62
N GLN A 88 20.21 0.01 12.72
CA GLN A 88 19.13 -0.61 11.93
C GLN A 88 17.98 -1.21 12.76
N GLY A 89 18.26 -1.67 13.98
CA GLY A 89 17.27 -2.23 14.89
C GLY A 89 16.25 -1.21 15.43
N ASP A 90 16.59 0.08 15.39
CA ASP A 90 15.77 1.15 15.95
C ASP A 90 14.66 1.61 15.00
N TYR A 91 14.65 1.11 13.76
CA TYR A 91 13.86 1.67 12.68
C TYR A 91 12.90 0.65 12.05
N ILE A 92 11.73 1.14 11.67
CA ILE A 92 10.79 0.47 10.77
C ILE A 92 10.70 1.32 9.51
N LEU A 93 11.09 0.78 8.36
CA LEU A 93 11.05 1.49 7.07
C LEU A 93 9.72 1.22 6.36
N SER A 94 8.92 2.25 6.14
CA SER A 94 7.64 2.17 5.43
C SER A 94 7.86 2.21 3.91
N PHE A 95 8.56 1.22 3.37
CA PHE A 95 8.88 1.14 1.94
C PHE A 95 7.83 0.33 1.17
N SER A 96 7.41 0.86 0.02
CA SER A 96 6.73 0.10 -1.01
C SER A 96 7.75 -0.62 -1.91
N PHE A 97 7.26 -1.41 -2.88
CA PHE A 97 8.12 -2.03 -3.89
C PHE A 97 9.04 -1.01 -4.60
N TRP A 98 8.51 0.17 -4.91
CA TRP A 98 9.24 1.23 -5.63
C TRP A 98 10.35 1.89 -4.82
N ASP A 99 10.33 1.70 -3.50
CA ASP A 99 11.26 2.31 -2.56
C ASP A 99 12.38 1.33 -2.17
N VAL A 100 12.31 0.06 -2.61
CA VAL A 100 13.32 -0.99 -2.35
C VAL A 100 14.71 -0.60 -2.83
N LYS A 101 14.81 0.26 -3.86
CA LYS A 101 16.08 0.83 -4.33
C LYS A 101 16.88 1.52 -3.22
N HIS A 102 16.22 2.10 -2.22
CA HIS A 102 16.87 2.76 -1.10
C HIS A 102 17.60 1.78 -0.15
N LEU A 103 17.33 0.47 -0.26
CA LEU A 103 18.09 -0.53 0.48
C LEU A 103 19.57 -0.58 0.07
N LEU A 104 19.93 -0.13 -1.14
CA LEU A 104 21.32 0.04 -1.57
C LEU A 104 22.06 1.06 -0.70
N ASP A 105 21.35 2.11 -0.29
CA ASP A 105 21.88 3.15 0.58
C ASP A 105 21.87 2.67 2.03
N VAL A 106 20.79 2.03 2.50
CA VAL A 106 20.69 1.53 3.88
C VAL A 106 21.69 0.38 4.15
N ARG A 107 21.91 -0.52 3.18
CA ARG A 107 22.69 -1.78 3.31
C ARG A 107 22.28 -2.58 4.55
N PRO A 108 21.03 -3.07 4.57
CA PRO A 108 20.54 -3.84 5.70
C PRO A 108 21.33 -5.14 5.90
N LYS A 109 21.52 -5.54 7.16
CA LYS A 109 22.16 -6.83 7.54
C LYS A 109 21.09 -7.85 7.88
N GLY A 110 20.25 -8.16 6.90
CA GLY A 110 19.03 -8.95 7.08
C GLY A 110 17.86 -8.14 7.64
N GLY A 111 16.83 -8.84 8.10
CA GLY A 111 15.62 -8.24 8.68
C GLY A 111 14.34 -8.95 8.27
N ILE A 112 13.21 -8.27 8.43
CA ILE A 112 11.88 -8.78 8.05
C ILE A 112 11.21 -7.79 7.12
N TYR A 113 10.72 -8.28 5.97
CA TYR A 113 9.85 -7.51 5.07
C TYR A 113 8.42 -8.03 5.17
N ILE A 114 7.51 -7.18 5.66
CA ILE A 114 6.08 -7.51 5.74
C ILE A 114 5.40 -7.07 4.44
N TYR A 115 5.08 -8.04 3.58
CA TYR A 115 4.31 -7.82 2.36
C TYR A 115 2.84 -7.58 2.69
N SER A 116 2.52 -6.32 2.94
CA SER A 116 1.15 -5.89 3.19
C SER A 116 0.59 -5.13 1.99
N THR A 117 0.33 -5.85 0.91
CA THR A 117 -0.34 -5.37 -0.31
C THR A 117 -1.10 -6.52 -0.94
N SER A 118 -1.95 -6.23 -1.93
CA SER A 118 -2.76 -7.24 -2.60
C SER A 118 -1.89 -8.30 -3.27
N GLU A 119 -2.52 -9.42 -3.58
CA GLU A 119 -1.94 -10.47 -4.42
C GLU A 119 -1.65 -9.92 -5.83
N ALA A 120 -0.80 -10.63 -6.57
CA ALA A 120 -0.59 -10.34 -7.99
C ALA A 120 -1.76 -10.91 -8.80
N TYR A 121 -2.46 -10.03 -9.53
CA TYR A 121 -3.56 -10.37 -10.43
C TYR A 121 -3.14 -10.36 -11.91
N THR A 122 -1.97 -9.81 -12.23
CA THR A 122 -1.44 -9.72 -13.60
C THR A 122 -0.01 -10.28 -13.70
N GLU A 123 0.42 -10.65 -14.92
CA GLU A 123 1.79 -11.12 -15.16
C GLU A 123 2.82 -10.04 -14.78
N GLU A 124 2.55 -8.78 -15.08
CA GLU A 124 3.42 -7.66 -14.69
C GLU A 124 3.60 -7.59 -13.17
N GLN A 125 2.52 -7.78 -12.41
CA GLN A 125 2.58 -7.82 -10.94
C GLN A 125 3.33 -9.06 -10.43
N GLU A 126 3.18 -10.23 -11.06
CA GLU A 126 3.99 -11.41 -10.72
C GLU A 126 5.49 -11.14 -10.91
N ILE A 127 5.86 -10.45 -11.99
CA ILE A 127 7.25 -10.05 -12.28
C ILE A 127 7.77 -9.07 -11.22
N ASP A 128 6.98 -8.09 -10.81
CA ASP A 128 7.38 -7.14 -9.77
C ASP A 128 7.60 -7.83 -8.41
N VAL A 129 6.75 -8.80 -8.05
CA VAL A 129 6.96 -9.61 -6.83
C VAL A 129 8.22 -10.47 -6.93
N ALA A 130 8.56 -10.99 -8.12
CA ALA A 130 9.81 -11.71 -8.34
C ALA A 130 11.04 -10.79 -8.21
N ARG A 131 10.96 -9.54 -8.70
CA ARG A 131 12.02 -8.53 -8.49
C ARG A 131 12.18 -8.22 -7.01
N LEU A 132 11.08 -8.03 -6.28
CA LEU A 132 11.10 -7.82 -4.83
C LEU A 132 11.79 -8.99 -4.12
N TRP A 133 11.39 -10.23 -4.43
CA TRP A 133 12.00 -11.44 -3.86
C TRP A 133 13.51 -11.48 -4.04
N ASN A 134 14.00 -11.17 -5.24
CA ASN A 134 15.43 -11.15 -5.52
C ASN A 134 16.17 -10.09 -4.68
N TRP A 135 15.59 -8.91 -4.52
CA TRP A 135 16.14 -7.88 -3.63
C TRP A 135 16.16 -8.31 -2.18
N LEU A 136 15.08 -8.93 -1.68
CA LEU A 136 15.00 -9.39 -0.30
C LEU A 136 16.05 -10.48 -0.03
N ASN A 137 16.23 -11.44 -0.95
CA ASN A 137 17.28 -12.47 -0.82
C ASN A 137 18.68 -11.88 -0.87
N PHE A 138 18.93 -10.93 -1.76
CA PHE A 138 20.24 -10.27 -1.86
C PHE A 138 20.64 -9.58 -0.55
N PHE A 139 19.67 -9.03 0.17
CA PHE A 139 19.88 -8.37 1.46
C PHE A 139 19.62 -9.26 2.67
N GLU A 140 19.40 -10.56 2.48
CA GLU A 140 19.08 -11.54 3.54
C GLU A 140 17.86 -11.16 4.39
N ILE A 141 16.91 -10.42 3.80
CA ILE A 141 15.68 -10.00 4.45
C ILE A 141 14.63 -11.09 4.30
N LYS A 142 14.07 -11.56 5.42
CA LYS A 142 13.03 -12.57 5.44
C LYS A 142 11.68 -11.97 4.99
N PRO A 143 11.08 -12.45 3.88
CA PRO A 143 9.74 -12.05 3.50
C PRO A 143 8.69 -12.69 4.42
N VAL A 144 7.65 -11.93 4.73
CA VAL A 144 6.44 -12.38 5.44
C VAL A 144 5.23 -11.91 4.63
N GLY A 145 4.26 -12.79 4.39
CA GLY A 145 3.05 -12.49 3.60
C GLY A 145 3.08 -13.06 2.17
N PHE A 146 4.23 -13.54 1.70
CA PHE A 146 4.36 -14.30 0.46
C PHE A 146 5.59 -15.20 0.50
N THR A 147 5.59 -16.22 -0.36
CA THR A 147 6.72 -17.10 -0.67
C THR A 147 6.75 -17.40 -2.17
N PHE A 148 7.75 -18.12 -2.66
CA PHE A 148 7.75 -18.68 -4.01
C PHE A 148 7.62 -20.19 -3.94
N SER A 149 6.93 -20.78 -4.92
CA SER A 149 6.88 -22.24 -5.06
C SER A 149 8.30 -22.79 -5.24
N GLU A 150 8.72 -23.75 -4.41
CA GLU A 150 9.99 -24.45 -4.63
C GLU A 150 9.96 -25.14 -6.01
N GLY A 151 10.95 -24.80 -6.84
CA GLY A 151 11.35 -25.53 -8.04
C GLY A 151 10.21 -26.07 -8.89
N ALA A 152 9.77 -25.30 -9.88
CA ALA A 152 9.22 -25.96 -11.04
C ALA A 152 10.33 -26.86 -11.62
N ARG A 153 10.11 -28.19 -11.59
CA ARG A 153 11.05 -29.22 -12.05
C ARG A 153 11.35 -29.17 -13.56
N SER A 154 11.00 -28.06 -14.22
CA SER A 154 11.19 -27.77 -15.62
C SER A 154 12.00 -26.48 -15.73
N ARG A 155 13.09 -26.51 -16.50
CA ARG A 155 14.00 -25.36 -16.75
C ARG A 155 13.29 -24.11 -17.30
N ASN A 156 12.01 -24.22 -17.69
CA ASN A 156 11.24 -23.17 -18.33
C ASN A 156 10.07 -22.63 -17.48
N ALA A 157 9.82 -23.17 -16.29
CA ALA A 157 8.70 -22.71 -15.48
C ALA A 157 9.15 -21.64 -14.49
N ARG A 158 8.66 -20.40 -14.70
CA ARG A 158 8.92 -19.27 -13.81
C ARG A 158 8.33 -19.58 -12.42
N PRO A 159 9.10 -19.43 -11.34
CA PRO A 159 8.58 -19.64 -10.00
C PRO A 159 7.47 -18.61 -9.75
N LYS A 160 6.31 -19.07 -9.27
CA LYS A 160 5.15 -18.22 -9.02
C LYS A 160 5.08 -17.79 -7.55
N PRO A 161 4.71 -16.53 -7.27
CA PRO A 161 4.49 -16.09 -5.91
C PRO A 161 3.24 -16.78 -5.33
N LEU A 162 3.35 -17.23 -4.09
CA LEU A 162 2.27 -17.76 -3.27
C LEU A 162 2.04 -16.79 -2.11
N PHE A 163 0.83 -16.23 -2.02
CA PHE A 163 0.50 -15.22 -1.02
C PHE A 163 -0.12 -15.84 0.23
N CYS A 164 0.26 -15.34 1.40
CA CYS A 164 -0.30 -15.77 2.67
C CYS A 164 -1.51 -14.91 3.04
N LYS A 165 -2.60 -15.55 3.48
CA LYS A 165 -3.77 -14.84 4.00
C LYS A 165 -3.41 -14.05 5.27
N GLY A 166 -4.14 -12.97 5.52
CA GLY A 166 -4.04 -12.17 6.75
C GLY A 166 -3.07 -10.98 6.68
N TYR A 167 -2.25 -10.87 5.63
CA TYR A 167 -1.32 -9.75 5.44
C TYR A 167 -1.87 -8.65 4.53
N HIS A 168 -3.01 -8.88 3.90
CA HIS A 168 -3.75 -7.92 3.09
C HIS A 168 -5.22 -7.92 3.47
N SER A 169 -5.81 -6.72 3.49
CA SER A 169 -7.26 -6.53 3.49
C SER A 169 -7.62 -5.71 2.25
N SER A 170 -8.64 -6.17 1.53
CA SER A 170 -9.22 -5.47 0.39
C SER A 170 -9.77 -4.11 0.84
N GLY A 171 -9.60 -3.09 0.00
CA GLY A 171 -10.28 -1.79 0.15
C GLY A 171 -11.69 -1.78 -0.44
N HIS A 172 -12.10 -2.86 -1.08
CA HIS A 172 -13.43 -3.02 -1.68
C HIS A 172 -14.29 -3.99 -0.87
N ILE A 173 -15.57 -3.64 -0.75
CA ILE A 173 -16.63 -4.54 -0.26
C ILE A 173 -16.65 -5.82 -1.09
N SER A 174 -16.87 -6.97 -0.45
CA SER A 174 -16.97 -8.24 -1.17
C SER A 174 -18.21 -8.28 -2.06
N GLY A 175 -18.22 -9.13 -3.09
CA GLY A 175 -19.39 -9.29 -3.95
C GLY A 175 -20.65 -9.68 -3.18
N LYS A 176 -20.53 -10.56 -2.17
CA LYS A 176 -21.65 -11.00 -1.34
C LYS A 176 -22.22 -9.85 -0.50
N GLU A 177 -21.36 -9.13 0.22
CA GLU A 177 -21.77 -7.98 1.05
C GLU A 177 -22.32 -6.85 0.18
N LEU A 178 -21.78 -6.65 -1.03
CA LEU A 178 -22.31 -5.68 -1.99
C LEU A 178 -23.74 -6.02 -2.41
N LEU A 179 -24.03 -7.29 -2.72
CA LEU A 179 -25.40 -7.74 -3.00
C LEU A 179 -26.33 -7.51 -1.80
N GLU A 180 -25.87 -7.80 -0.57
CA GLU A 180 -26.63 -7.55 0.66
C GLU A 180 -26.94 -6.06 0.86
N VAL A 181 -25.95 -5.18 0.66
CA VAL A 181 -26.11 -3.72 0.75
C VAL A 181 -27.14 -3.24 -0.28
N ILE A 182 -27.03 -3.69 -1.54
CA ILE A 182 -27.97 -3.28 -2.59
C ILE A 182 -29.40 -3.74 -2.26
N ARG A 183 -29.57 -4.99 -1.80
CA ARG A 183 -30.88 -5.52 -1.39
C ARG A 183 -31.47 -4.82 -0.17
N ARG A 184 -30.62 -4.31 0.72
CA ARG A 184 -31.05 -3.51 1.89
C ARG A 184 -31.49 -2.11 1.48
N ILE A 185 -30.74 -1.47 0.57
CA ILE A 185 -31.08 -0.13 0.06
C ILE A 185 -32.33 -0.16 -0.82
N ARG A 186 -32.52 -1.24 -1.61
CA ARG A 186 -33.58 -1.39 -2.62
C ARG A 186 -33.69 -0.18 -3.55
N PRO A 187 -32.62 0.18 -4.28
CA PRO A 187 -32.67 1.33 -5.15
C PRO A 187 -33.63 1.09 -6.33
N LYS A 188 -34.27 2.14 -6.84
CA LYS A 188 -35.10 2.05 -8.07
C LYS A 188 -34.24 1.64 -9.28
N TYR A 189 -33.03 2.21 -9.38
CA TYR A 189 -32.06 1.94 -10.44
C TYR A 189 -30.71 1.55 -9.86
N LEU A 190 -30.07 0.53 -10.43
CA LEU A 190 -28.69 0.14 -10.11
C LEU A 190 -27.82 0.29 -11.36
N ILE A 191 -26.77 1.10 -11.27
CA ILE A 191 -25.83 1.34 -12.37
C ILE A 191 -24.45 0.82 -11.91
N PRO A 192 -24.01 -0.36 -12.38
CA PRO A 192 -22.71 -0.89 -12.01
C PRO A 192 -21.60 -0.10 -12.71
N VAL A 193 -20.71 0.50 -11.92
CA VAL A 193 -19.50 1.22 -12.37
C VAL A 193 -18.27 0.63 -11.67
N HIS A 194 -17.07 0.92 -12.18
CA HIS A 194 -15.80 0.34 -11.66
C HIS A 194 -15.81 -1.20 -11.59
N THR A 195 -16.34 -1.87 -12.61
CA THR A 195 -16.35 -3.34 -12.73
C THR A 195 -16.06 -3.78 -14.16
N GLU A 196 -15.33 -4.88 -14.32
CA GLU A 196 -15.11 -5.55 -15.61
C GLU A 196 -16.24 -6.54 -15.94
N ASN A 197 -17.09 -6.89 -14.96
CA ASN A 197 -18.17 -7.85 -15.13
C ASN A 197 -19.53 -7.23 -14.72
N PRO A 198 -20.09 -6.29 -15.51
CA PRO A 198 -21.39 -5.70 -15.21
C PRO A 198 -22.54 -6.72 -15.26
N LYS A 199 -22.36 -7.82 -16.02
CA LYS A 199 -23.36 -8.88 -16.14
C LYS A 199 -23.64 -9.58 -14.80
N PHE A 200 -22.65 -9.67 -13.92
CA PHE A 200 -22.81 -10.17 -12.55
C PHE A 200 -24.01 -9.53 -11.84
N PHE A 201 -24.20 -8.22 -11.99
CA PHE A 201 -25.29 -7.49 -11.32
C PHE A 201 -26.65 -7.80 -11.94
N VAL A 202 -26.71 -7.93 -13.27
CA VAL A 202 -27.94 -8.31 -13.98
C VAL A 202 -28.38 -9.71 -13.56
N ASP A 203 -27.44 -10.67 -13.56
CA ASP A 203 -27.73 -12.07 -13.25
C ASP A 203 -28.18 -12.26 -11.79
N ASN A 204 -27.62 -11.50 -10.85
CA ASN A 204 -27.91 -11.64 -9.42
C ASN A 204 -29.04 -10.75 -8.89
N LEU A 205 -29.31 -9.60 -9.53
CA LEU A 205 -30.23 -8.58 -9.00
C LEU A 205 -31.29 -8.12 -10.00
N GLY A 206 -31.23 -8.51 -11.28
CA GLY A 206 -32.13 -8.00 -12.32
C GLY A 206 -33.62 -8.30 -12.11
N LYS A 207 -33.95 -9.26 -11.24
CA LYS A 207 -35.33 -9.57 -10.82
C LYS A 207 -35.83 -8.72 -9.65
N GLU A 208 -34.91 -8.10 -8.91
CA GLU A 208 -35.18 -7.37 -7.67
C GLU A 208 -35.06 -5.85 -7.88
N VAL A 209 -34.19 -5.43 -8.79
CA VAL A 209 -33.82 -4.03 -9.04
C VAL A 209 -33.65 -3.81 -10.54
N GLN A 210 -34.02 -2.62 -11.04
CA GLN A 210 -33.75 -2.26 -12.43
C GLN A 210 -32.26 -1.97 -12.63
N VAL A 211 -31.52 -2.96 -13.13
CA VAL A 211 -30.09 -2.82 -13.43
C VAL A 211 -29.91 -2.18 -14.81
N ILE A 212 -29.22 -1.05 -14.86
CA ILE A 212 -28.89 -0.30 -16.07
C ILE A 212 -27.38 -0.42 -16.30
N VAL A 213 -26.97 -1.26 -17.23
CA VAL A 213 -25.55 -1.40 -17.59
C VAL A 213 -25.13 -0.19 -18.44
N PRO A 214 -24.22 0.67 -17.94
CA PRO A 214 -23.83 1.87 -18.67
C PRO A 214 -22.99 1.52 -19.91
N ARG A 215 -23.11 2.36 -20.95
CA ARG A 215 -22.22 2.34 -22.11
C ARG A 215 -21.34 3.58 -22.08
N GLU A 216 -20.07 3.43 -22.43
CA GLU A 216 -19.13 4.54 -22.43
C GLU A 216 -19.64 5.68 -23.32
N ARG A 217 -19.55 6.91 -22.81
CA ARG A 217 -19.95 8.15 -23.52
C ARG A 217 -21.43 8.21 -23.93
N THR A 218 -22.28 7.38 -23.34
CA THR A 218 -23.73 7.42 -23.58
C THR A 218 -24.44 7.98 -22.34
N PRO A 219 -25.20 9.08 -22.47
CA PRO A 219 -26.01 9.59 -21.36
C PRO A 219 -27.03 8.56 -20.89
N LEU A 220 -27.21 8.45 -19.57
CA LEU A 220 -28.29 7.66 -18.98
C LEU A 220 -29.54 8.54 -18.87
N THR A 221 -30.66 8.03 -19.36
CA THR A 221 -31.98 8.65 -19.19
C THR A 221 -32.80 7.81 -18.22
N PHE A 222 -33.49 8.49 -17.30
CA PHE A 222 -34.36 7.86 -16.30
C PHE A 222 -35.79 8.37 -16.54
N ALA A 223 -36.77 7.47 -16.37
CA ALA A 223 -38.19 7.76 -16.49
C ALA A 223 -38.84 8.01 -15.12
#